data_AF-A0A835D765-F1
#
_entry.id   AF-A0A835D765-F1
#
_cell.length_a   1.000
_cell.length_b   1.000
_cell.length_c   1.000
_cell.angle_alpha   90.00
_cell.angle_beta   90.00
_cell.angle_gamma   90.00
#
_symmetry.space_group_name_H-M   'P 1'
#
loop_
_entity.id
_entity.type
_entity.pdbx_description
1 polymer ?
#
loop_
_entity_poly.entity_id
_entity_poly.type
_entity_poly.pdbx_seq_one_letter_code
_entity_poly.pdbx_strand_id
1 'polypeptide(L)'
;MVSTVVTDVGMVALGKGLSCLQSLDVSFCRKLTDKGLSAIAEGCCNLRRFHLEGCRFVTDGLLHALSKNCPNLEELGLQGCTNITDSGLTVLVDGCHNIRFLNINKCSNIGNIGVCRVSKACSSSLRTLKLLDCYKVGDEGICSLGQTCKNLETLVIGGCRDISDESIKSLANTCSQSLRNLRMDWCLNVTDSSLSCVLSQCRILAALDIGCCEEVTDAAFRGLLRRNGFESELKVLKVSNCPKISVSGIGMVLECSKSLEYLDVRSCPHITKASCDQAGLQFSEFCKVNFTGNLSEPDEFL
;
A
#
# COMPACT_ATOMS: atom_id res chain seq x y z
N MET A 1 8.53 -23.43 14.67
CA MET A 1 8.49 -22.44 15.77
C MET A 1 9.91 -22.20 16.24
N VAL A 2 10.59 -21.20 15.69
CA VAL A 2 11.89 -20.76 16.24
C VAL A 2 11.54 -19.70 17.29
N SER A 3 11.69 -20.05 18.56
CA SER A 3 11.58 -19.11 19.67
C SER A 3 12.70 -18.08 19.51
N THR A 4 12.41 -16.89 18.99
CA THR A 4 13.39 -15.82 19.00
C THR A 4 13.64 -15.40 20.45
N VAL A 5 14.90 -15.56 20.90
CA VAL A 5 15.44 -15.20 22.23
C VAL A 5 15.54 -13.67 22.40
N VAL A 6 14.85 -12.91 21.55
CA VAL A 6 14.89 -11.45 21.52
C VAL A 6 13.98 -10.91 22.62
N THR A 7 14.56 -10.14 23.53
CA THR A 7 13.89 -9.60 24.72
C THR A 7 14.15 -8.11 24.87
N ASP A 8 13.32 -7.44 25.67
CA ASP A 8 13.53 -6.03 26.00
C ASP A 8 14.89 -5.76 26.65
N VAL A 9 15.40 -6.71 27.45
CA VAL A 9 16.74 -6.61 28.05
C VAL A 9 17.82 -6.54 26.96
N GLY A 10 17.70 -7.37 25.92
CA GLY A 10 18.57 -7.32 24.75
C GLY A 10 18.46 -5.99 24.02
N MET A 11 17.24 -5.48 23.79
CA MET A 11 17.02 -4.18 23.13
C MET A 11 17.63 -3.02 23.93
N VAL A 12 17.51 -3.03 25.27
CA VAL A 12 18.16 -2.03 26.12
C VAL A 12 19.69 -2.09 25.99
N ALA A 13 20.27 -3.29 25.92
CA ALA A 13 21.71 -3.44 25.73
C ALA A 13 22.16 -2.90 24.36
N LEU A 14 21.39 -3.17 23.30
CA LEU A 14 21.66 -2.62 21.96
C LEU A 14 21.55 -1.09 21.95
N GLY A 15 20.51 -0.52 22.55
CA GLY A 15 20.33 0.93 22.65
C GLY A 15 21.52 1.63 23.32
N LYS A 16 22.09 1.01 24.36
CA LYS A 16 23.28 1.55 25.04
C LYS A 16 24.57 1.40 24.24
N GLY A 17 24.68 0.37 23.40
CA GLY A 17 25.93 -0.01 22.74
C GLY A 17 26.08 0.43 21.29
N LEU A 18 24.97 0.67 20.58
CA LEU A 18 24.96 0.83 19.13
C LEU A 18 24.49 2.23 18.67
N SER A 19 25.13 3.30 19.14
CA SER A 19 24.75 4.69 18.80
C SER A 19 24.81 5.05 17.30
N CYS A 20 25.54 4.27 16.50
CA CYS A 20 25.61 4.41 15.04
C CYS A 20 24.58 3.57 14.28
N LEU A 21 23.68 2.85 14.96
CA LEU A 21 22.67 2.01 14.31
C LEU A 21 21.71 2.87 13.48
N GLN A 22 21.58 2.53 12.19
CA GLN A 22 20.69 3.22 11.26
C GLN A 22 19.49 2.37 10.83
N SER A 23 19.58 1.05 10.97
CA SER A 23 18.58 0.12 10.48
C SER A 23 18.41 -1.02 11.47
N LEU A 24 17.18 -1.25 11.94
CA LEU A 24 16.86 -2.37 12.81
C LEU A 24 15.54 -3.01 12.35
N ASP A 25 15.55 -4.33 12.23
CA ASP A 25 14.36 -5.14 12.01
C ASP A 25 14.25 -6.15 13.16
N VAL A 26 13.16 -6.05 13.91
CA VAL A 26 12.78 -6.95 15.00
C VAL A 26 11.38 -7.52 14.78
N SER A 27 10.93 -7.56 13.53
CA SER A 27 9.61 -8.03 13.16
C SER A 27 9.36 -9.45 13.65
N PHE A 28 8.13 -9.67 14.08
CA PHE A 28 7.62 -10.90 14.68
C PHE A 28 8.30 -11.30 16.00
N CYS A 29 9.08 -10.41 16.62
CA CYS A 29 9.53 -10.56 18.01
C CYS A 29 8.39 -10.21 18.99
N ARG A 30 7.37 -11.08 19.02
CA ARG A 30 6.06 -10.86 19.68
C ARG A 30 6.08 -10.59 21.19
N LYS A 31 7.24 -10.69 21.85
CA LYS A 31 7.41 -10.41 23.28
C LYS A 31 8.01 -9.03 23.57
N LEU A 32 8.45 -8.30 22.54
CA LEU A 32 8.99 -6.96 22.71
C LEU A 32 7.88 -5.97 23.03
N THR A 33 8.22 -5.02 23.90
CA THR A 33 7.33 -3.93 24.34
C THR A 33 8.00 -2.59 24.12
N ASP A 34 7.26 -1.50 24.36
CA ASP A 34 7.80 -0.13 24.33
C ASP A 34 9.03 0.02 25.23
N LYS A 35 9.16 -0.74 26.33
CA LYS A 35 10.32 -0.64 27.23
C LYS A 35 11.64 -0.94 26.52
N GLY A 36 11.68 -2.03 25.76
CA GLY A 36 12.89 -2.42 25.02
C GLY A 36 13.12 -1.51 23.83
N LEU A 37 12.06 -1.24 23.07
CA LEU A 37 12.15 -0.55 21.79
C LEU A 37 12.37 0.97 21.95
N SER A 38 11.83 1.59 22.99
CA SER A 38 12.13 2.99 23.30
C SER A 38 13.59 3.20 23.70
N ALA A 39 14.25 2.20 24.32
CA ALA A 39 15.68 2.26 24.57
C ALA A 39 16.51 2.25 23.29
N ILE A 40 16.03 1.61 22.22
CA ILE A 40 16.62 1.75 20.88
C ILE A 40 16.46 3.18 20.38
N ALA A 41 15.25 3.74 20.44
CA ALA A 41 14.99 5.11 19.99
C ALA A 41 15.87 6.14 20.73
N GLU A 42 15.99 6.01 22.06
CA GLU A 42 16.78 6.90 22.91
C GLU A 42 18.28 6.79 22.67
N GLY A 43 18.81 5.58 22.42
CA GLY A 43 20.24 5.35 22.26
C GLY A 43 20.76 5.43 20.82
N CYS A 44 19.89 5.15 19.84
CA CYS A 44 20.21 5.07 18.41
C CYS A 44 19.60 6.25 17.65
N CYS A 45 20.02 7.49 17.97
CA CYS A 45 19.43 8.70 17.37
C CYS A 45 19.66 8.86 15.85
N ASN A 46 20.53 8.03 15.24
CA ASN A 46 20.78 7.96 13.81
C ASN A 46 19.86 6.98 13.06
N LEU A 47 18.85 6.41 13.74
CA LEU A 47 17.93 5.45 13.15
C LEU A 47 17.18 6.05 11.96
N ARG A 48 17.28 5.36 10.82
CA ARG A 48 16.60 5.68 9.56
C ARG A 48 15.53 4.66 9.22
N ARG A 49 15.72 3.39 9.59
CA ARG A 49 14.76 2.32 9.30
C ARG A 49 14.48 1.50 10.55
N PHE A 50 13.22 1.35 10.91
CA PHE A 50 12.81 0.55 12.05
C PHE A 50 11.58 -0.29 11.74
N HIS A 51 11.75 -1.60 11.66
CA HIS A 51 10.67 -2.53 11.37
C HIS A 51 10.38 -3.40 12.60
N LEU A 52 9.11 -3.45 12.97
CA LEU A 52 8.58 -4.13 14.15
C LEU A 52 7.20 -4.74 13.85
N GLU A 53 7.02 -5.25 12.63
CA GLU A 53 5.77 -5.89 12.21
C GLU A 53 5.38 -7.03 13.16
N GLY A 54 4.11 -7.11 13.56
CA GLY A 54 3.59 -8.16 14.42
C GLY A 54 4.03 -8.09 15.89
N CYS A 55 4.72 -7.02 16.32
CA CYS A 55 5.02 -6.73 17.72
C CYS A 55 3.79 -6.13 18.43
N ARG A 56 2.81 -6.99 18.75
CA ARG A 56 1.47 -6.60 19.22
C ARG A 56 1.41 -5.85 20.55
N PHE A 57 2.48 -5.85 21.35
CA PHE A 57 2.55 -5.10 22.61
C PHE A 57 3.11 -3.69 22.47
N VAL A 58 3.47 -3.28 21.26
CA VAL A 58 3.90 -1.92 20.97
C VAL A 58 2.71 -0.97 21.00
N THR A 59 2.87 0.18 21.65
CA THR A 59 1.83 1.22 21.78
C THR A 59 2.34 2.59 21.32
N ASP A 60 1.50 3.61 21.43
CA ASP A 60 1.85 5.00 21.12
C ASP A 60 3.07 5.50 21.94
N GLY A 61 3.40 4.85 23.06
CA GLY A 61 4.59 5.14 23.86
C GLY A 61 5.90 5.01 23.07
N LEU A 62 6.03 3.99 22.21
CA LEU A 62 7.18 3.88 21.31
C LEU A 62 7.21 5.01 20.28
N LEU A 63 6.06 5.37 19.71
CA LEU A 63 5.98 6.44 18.71
C LEU A 63 6.38 7.80 19.30
N HIS A 64 6.04 8.04 20.58
CA HIS A 64 6.53 9.20 21.32
C HIS A 64 8.05 9.20 21.47
N ALA A 65 8.65 8.05 21.82
CA ALA A 65 10.10 7.93 21.94
C ALA A 65 10.81 8.13 20.59
N LEU A 66 10.26 7.62 19.49
CA LEU A 66 10.80 7.82 18.14
C LEU A 66 10.74 9.30 17.73
N SER A 67 9.58 9.94 17.90
CA SER A 67 9.40 11.37 17.62
C SER A 67 10.46 12.24 18.30
N LYS A 68 10.72 11.96 19.58
CA LYS A 68 11.66 12.74 20.39
C LYS A 68 13.12 12.55 19.99
N ASN A 69 13.51 11.34 19.59
CA ASN A 69 14.92 10.95 19.53
C ASN A 69 15.44 10.57 18.12
N CYS A 70 14.54 10.32 17.15
CA CYS A 70 14.89 9.80 15.82
C CYS A 70 14.40 10.73 14.69
N PRO A 71 14.92 11.98 14.59
CA PRO A 71 14.45 12.96 13.58
C PRO A 71 14.75 12.57 12.13
N ASN A 72 15.68 11.61 11.93
CA ASN A 72 16.10 11.12 10.61
C ASN A 72 15.37 9.82 10.18
N LEU A 73 14.29 9.45 10.87
CA LEU A 73 13.53 8.24 10.53
C LEU A 73 12.88 8.39 9.15
N GLU A 74 13.18 7.45 8.25
CA GLU A 74 12.75 7.41 6.85
C GLU A 74 11.81 6.23 6.59
N GLU A 75 11.98 5.08 7.26
CA GLU A 75 11.15 3.89 7.08
C GLU A 75 10.68 3.33 8.43
N LEU A 76 9.36 3.13 8.55
CA LEU A 76 8.75 2.58 9.75
C LEU A 76 7.74 1.47 9.40
N GLY A 77 8.02 0.28 9.88
CA GLY A 77 7.20 -0.92 9.69
C GLY A 77 6.45 -1.29 10.96
N LEU A 78 5.13 -1.12 10.97
CA LEU A 78 4.22 -1.31 12.12
C LEU A 78 3.08 -2.28 11.82
N GLN A 79 3.14 -3.05 10.73
CA GLN A 79 2.05 -3.92 10.33
C GLN A 79 1.61 -4.84 11.47
N GLY A 80 0.31 -4.83 11.80
CA GLY A 80 -0.28 -5.64 12.86
C GLY A 80 0.06 -5.19 14.29
N CYS A 81 0.64 -4.00 14.47
CA CYS A 81 0.76 -3.34 15.78
C CYS A 81 -0.57 -2.65 16.15
N THR A 82 -1.57 -3.46 16.51
CA THR A 82 -2.97 -3.04 16.68
C THR A 82 -3.22 -2.04 17.80
N ASN A 83 -2.26 -1.82 18.72
CA ASN A 83 -2.39 -0.87 19.82
C ASN A 83 -1.89 0.54 19.47
N ILE A 84 -1.41 0.76 18.23
CA ILE A 84 -1.10 2.10 17.71
C ILE A 84 -2.40 2.81 17.30
N THR A 85 -2.49 4.10 17.62
CA THR A 85 -3.65 4.94 17.30
C THR A 85 -3.29 6.17 16.47
N ASP A 86 -4.31 6.91 16.03
CA ASP A 86 -4.14 8.23 15.40
C ASP A 86 -3.34 9.22 16.27
N SER A 87 -3.43 9.11 17.60
CA SER A 87 -2.68 9.96 18.53
C SER A 87 -1.18 9.66 18.44
N GLY A 88 -0.81 8.38 18.45
CA GLY A 88 0.58 7.96 18.27
C GLY A 88 1.16 8.39 16.93
N LEU A 89 0.42 8.22 15.82
CA LEU A 89 0.87 8.71 14.52
C LEU A 89 1.03 10.23 14.49
N THR A 90 0.12 10.96 15.13
CA THR A 90 0.21 12.42 15.24
C THR A 90 1.50 12.84 15.95
N VAL A 91 1.77 12.23 17.11
CA VAL A 91 2.99 12.52 17.88
C VAL A 91 4.25 12.10 17.13
N LEU A 92 4.23 10.94 16.45
CA LEU A 92 5.36 10.46 15.65
C LEU A 92 5.83 11.54 14.67
N VAL A 93 4.90 12.10 13.89
CA VAL A 93 5.22 13.03 12.81
C VAL A 93 5.39 14.48 13.28
N ASP A 94 5.22 14.77 14.57
CA ASP A 94 5.66 16.05 15.15
C ASP A 94 7.21 16.12 15.28
N GLY A 95 7.90 14.98 15.22
CA GLY A 95 9.37 14.90 15.26
C GLY A 95 9.99 14.25 14.01
N CYS A 96 9.34 13.22 13.48
CA CYS A 96 9.81 12.47 12.31
C CYS A 96 9.14 12.94 11.01
N HIS A 97 9.63 14.02 10.42
CA HIS A 97 9.03 14.64 9.21
C HIS A 97 9.52 14.05 7.87
N ASN A 98 10.51 13.15 7.92
CA ASN A 98 11.20 12.62 6.74
C ASN A 98 10.75 11.20 6.36
N ILE A 99 9.62 10.73 6.88
CA ILE A 99 9.11 9.38 6.61
C ILE A 99 8.79 9.23 5.12
N ARG A 100 9.49 8.31 4.48
CA ARG A 100 9.32 7.91 3.08
C ARG A 100 8.48 6.64 2.94
N PHE A 101 8.63 5.72 3.89
CA PHE A 101 7.90 4.45 3.92
C PHE A 101 7.20 4.29 5.28
N LEU A 102 5.89 4.08 5.25
CA LEU A 102 5.11 3.74 6.43
C LEU A 102 4.20 2.54 6.12
N ASN A 103 4.45 1.43 6.80
CA ASN A 103 3.58 0.26 6.74
C ASN A 103 2.79 0.12 8.04
N ILE A 104 1.49 0.43 7.99
CA ILE A 104 0.55 0.33 9.10
C ILE A 104 -0.63 -0.59 8.74
N ASN A 105 -0.39 -1.55 7.83
CA ASN A 105 -1.35 -2.60 7.51
C ASN A 105 -1.86 -3.27 8.79
N LYS A 106 -3.17 -3.53 8.86
CA LYS A 106 -3.84 -4.22 9.99
C LYS A 106 -3.69 -3.49 11.33
N CYS A 107 -3.44 -2.18 11.32
CA CYS A 107 -3.52 -1.33 12.50
C CYS A 107 -4.92 -0.74 12.63
N SER A 108 -5.86 -1.55 13.12
CA SER A 108 -7.31 -1.27 13.16
C SER A 108 -7.73 -0.04 13.99
N ASN A 109 -6.81 0.56 14.74
CA ASN A 109 -7.05 1.75 15.55
C ASN A 109 -6.57 3.06 14.89
N ILE A 110 -6.05 2.99 13.68
CA ILE A 110 -5.73 4.16 12.84
C ILE A 110 -6.90 4.45 11.90
N GLY A 111 -7.27 5.73 11.78
CA GLY A 111 -8.28 6.25 10.88
C GLY A 111 -7.82 7.51 10.14
N ASN A 112 -8.78 8.32 9.69
CA ASN A 112 -8.51 9.51 8.88
C ASN A 112 -7.59 10.52 9.58
N ILE A 113 -7.70 10.70 10.90
CA ILE A 113 -6.93 11.71 11.65
C ILE A 113 -5.43 11.43 11.54
N GLY A 114 -5.01 10.19 11.80
CA GLY A 114 -3.60 9.79 11.71
C GLY A 114 -3.07 9.91 10.29
N VAL A 115 -3.82 9.43 9.30
CA VAL A 115 -3.44 9.53 7.88
C VAL A 115 -3.31 10.99 7.44
N CYS A 116 -4.25 11.86 7.81
CA CYS A 116 -4.22 13.30 7.52
C CYS A 116 -3.02 14.02 8.18
N ARG A 117 -2.58 13.58 9.36
CA ARG A 117 -1.40 14.17 10.02
C ARG A 117 -0.12 13.71 9.33
N VAL A 118 0.00 12.42 9.00
CA VAL A 118 1.13 11.86 8.25
C VAL A 118 1.26 12.52 6.88
N SER A 119 0.16 12.61 6.13
CA SER A 119 0.15 13.20 4.78
C SER A 119 0.68 14.64 4.77
N LYS A 120 0.23 15.46 5.73
CA LYS A 120 0.64 16.87 5.84
C LYS A 120 2.09 17.01 6.29
N ALA A 121 2.47 16.31 7.36
CA ALA A 121 3.80 16.41 7.95
C ALA A 121 4.90 15.85 7.05
N CYS A 122 4.61 14.76 6.32
CA CYS A 122 5.57 14.07 5.44
C CYS A 122 5.27 14.31 3.94
N SER A 123 4.57 15.38 3.59
CA SER A 123 4.07 15.65 2.23
C SER A 123 5.15 15.66 1.13
N SER A 124 6.38 16.06 1.47
CA SER A 124 7.51 16.10 0.54
C SER A 124 8.30 14.78 0.46
N SER A 125 8.27 13.98 1.52
CA SER A 125 9.09 12.79 1.72
C SER A 125 8.35 11.49 1.41
N LEU A 126 7.05 11.39 1.73
CA LEU A 126 6.28 10.16 1.65
C LEU A 126 6.24 9.59 0.22
N ARG A 127 6.66 8.33 0.09
CA ARG A 127 6.70 7.55 -1.16
C ARG A 127 5.80 6.32 -1.09
N THR A 128 5.76 5.65 0.05
CA THR A 128 4.99 4.42 0.26
C THR A 128 4.17 4.51 1.54
N LEU A 129 2.87 4.29 1.40
CA LEU A 129 1.95 4.17 2.53
C LEU A 129 1.10 2.90 2.36
N LYS A 130 1.16 2.02 3.36
CA LYS A 130 0.36 0.79 3.38
C LYS A 130 -0.63 0.80 4.54
N LEU A 131 -1.91 0.67 4.21
CA LEU A 131 -3.11 0.80 5.04
C LEU A 131 -4.07 -0.38 4.86
N LEU A 132 -3.60 -1.53 4.34
CA LEU A 132 -4.41 -2.73 4.16
C LEU A 132 -5.15 -3.08 5.46
N ASP A 133 -6.46 -3.33 5.39
CA ASP A 133 -7.32 -3.65 6.54
C ASP A 133 -7.34 -2.57 7.65
N CYS A 134 -7.08 -1.31 7.33
CA CYS A 134 -7.30 -0.18 8.23
C CYS A 134 -8.75 0.35 8.13
N TYR A 135 -9.71 -0.43 8.65
CA TYR A 135 -11.15 -0.21 8.43
C TYR A 135 -11.73 1.15 8.87
N LYS A 136 -11.00 1.95 9.65
CA LYS A 136 -11.42 3.31 10.06
C LYS A 136 -10.94 4.42 9.11
N VAL A 137 -10.21 4.04 8.05
CA VAL A 137 -9.75 4.96 7.01
C VAL A 137 -10.78 4.99 5.89
N GLY A 138 -11.18 6.20 5.50
CA GLY A 138 -12.08 6.47 4.39
C GLY A 138 -11.60 7.65 3.55
N ASP A 139 -12.53 8.24 2.79
CA ASP A 139 -12.21 9.27 1.81
C ASP A 139 -11.42 10.47 2.36
N GLU A 140 -11.71 10.95 3.58
CA GLU A 140 -11.01 12.11 4.16
C GLU A 140 -9.49 11.89 4.24
N GLY A 141 -9.06 10.72 4.72
CA GLY A 141 -7.63 10.39 4.81
C GLY A 141 -6.96 10.32 3.44
N ILE A 142 -7.63 9.69 2.47
CA ILE A 142 -7.10 9.52 1.12
C ILE A 142 -7.12 10.84 0.32
N CYS A 143 -8.16 11.66 0.45
CA CYS A 143 -8.20 13.01 -0.07
C CYS A 143 -7.05 13.86 0.48
N SER A 144 -6.70 13.72 1.76
CA SER A 144 -5.58 14.45 2.33
C SER A 144 -4.24 14.06 1.68
N LEU A 145 -4.02 12.78 1.38
CA LEU A 145 -2.88 12.32 0.57
C LEU A 145 -2.93 12.94 -0.83
N GLY A 146 -4.10 12.84 -1.49
CA GLY A 146 -4.39 13.42 -2.79
C GLY A 146 -4.36 14.94 -2.86
N GLN A 147 -4.19 15.66 -1.75
CA GLN A 147 -4.01 17.11 -1.72
C GLN A 147 -2.57 17.53 -1.44
N THR A 148 -1.74 16.65 -0.86
CA THR A 148 -0.45 17.04 -0.28
C THR A 148 0.73 16.24 -0.83
N CYS A 149 0.57 14.94 -1.06
CA CYS A 149 1.67 14.00 -1.29
C CYS A 149 1.95 13.78 -2.78
N LYS A 150 2.57 14.76 -3.46
CA LYS A 150 2.85 14.69 -4.90
C LYS A 150 3.83 13.59 -5.33
N ASN A 151 4.61 13.08 -4.38
CA ASN A 151 5.64 12.08 -4.63
C ASN A 151 5.20 10.65 -4.25
N LEU A 152 3.92 10.41 -3.95
CA LEU A 152 3.49 9.09 -3.55
C LEU A 152 3.59 8.09 -4.71
N GLU A 153 4.36 7.03 -4.52
CA GLU A 153 4.65 6.01 -5.51
C GLU A 153 3.82 4.75 -5.28
N THR A 154 3.63 4.35 -4.02
CA THR A 154 2.87 3.16 -3.63
C THR A 154 1.81 3.49 -2.59
N LEU A 155 0.57 3.13 -2.87
CA LEU A 155 -0.54 3.17 -1.93
C LEU A 155 -1.25 1.82 -1.86
N VAL A 156 -1.35 1.27 -0.66
CA VAL A 156 -2.14 0.07 -0.37
C VAL A 156 -3.27 0.44 0.59
N ILE A 157 -4.51 0.31 0.15
CA ILE A 157 -5.73 0.67 0.88
C ILE A 157 -6.79 -0.43 0.84
N GLY A 158 -6.39 -1.64 0.46
CA GLY A 158 -7.33 -2.76 0.37
C GLY A 158 -8.03 -3.02 1.71
N GLY A 159 -9.33 -3.32 1.66
CA GLY A 159 -10.16 -3.52 2.85
C GLY A 159 -10.61 -2.23 3.56
N CYS A 160 -10.17 -1.05 3.13
CA CYS A 160 -10.71 0.24 3.61
C CYS A 160 -12.05 0.53 2.91
N ARG A 161 -13.16 0.07 3.50
CA ARG A 161 -14.48 0.01 2.86
C ARG A 161 -15.18 1.36 2.68
N ASP A 162 -14.77 2.39 3.42
CA ASP A 162 -15.35 3.75 3.37
C ASP A 162 -14.63 4.66 2.36
N ILE A 163 -14.01 4.07 1.34
CA ILE A 163 -13.33 4.76 0.23
C ILE A 163 -14.21 4.71 -1.01
N SER A 164 -14.41 5.87 -1.65
CA SER A 164 -15.19 6.04 -2.87
C SER A 164 -14.36 6.58 -4.04
N ASP A 165 -15.01 6.77 -5.19
CA ASP A 165 -14.39 7.36 -6.36
C ASP A 165 -13.79 8.76 -6.15
N GLU A 166 -14.33 9.54 -5.20
CA GLU A 166 -13.91 10.94 -4.98
C GLU A 166 -12.43 11.01 -4.56
N SER A 167 -12.06 10.23 -3.54
CA SER A 167 -10.71 10.28 -3.00
C SER A 167 -9.68 9.64 -3.92
N ILE A 168 -10.06 8.58 -4.65
CA ILE A 168 -9.20 7.95 -5.67
C ILE A 168 -8.94 8.89 -6.84
N LYS A 169 -9.94 9.67 -7.28
CA LYS A 169 -9.73 10.72 -8.29
C LYS A 169 -8.83 11.83 -7.77
N SER A 170 -9.01 12.27 -6.52
CA SER A 170 -8.13 13.26 -5.88
C SER A 170 -6.68 12.77 -5.88
N LEU A 171 -6.45 11.52 -5.52
CA LEU A 171 -5.14 10.87 -5.56
C LEU A 171 -4.56 10.85 -6.98
N ALA A 172 -5.33 10.40 -7.98
CA ALA A 172 -4.90 10.31 -9.37
C ALA A 172 -4.46 11.67 -9.94
N ASN A 173 -5.23 12.72 -9.67
CA ASN A 173 -4.94 14.08 -10.14
C ASN A 173 -3.59 14.58 -9.62
N THR A 174 -3.30 14.34 -8.34
CA THR A 174 -2.09 14.87 -7.68
C THR A 174 -0.86 13.98 -7.89
N CYS A 175 -1.05 12.66 -7.95
CA CYS A 175 0.04 11.68 -8.07
C CYS A 175 0.20 11.14 -9.50
N SER A 176 -0.36 11.82 -10.51
CA SER A 176 -0.35 11.38 -11.92
C SER A 176 1.05 11.10 -12.50
N GLN A 177 2.08 11.74 -11.94
CA GLN A 177 3.49 11.60 -12.36
C GLN A 177 4.35 10.74 -11.43
N SER A 178 3.78 10.21 -10.34
CA SER A 178 4.53 9.49 -9.29
C SER A 178 3.94 8.12 -8.96
N LEU A 179 2.62 7.95 -9.04
CA LEU A 179 1.94 6.72 -8.64
C LEU A 179 2.30 5.55 -9.56
N ARG A 180 2.92 4.53 -8.99
CA ARG A 180 3.37 3.30 -9.66
C ARG A 180 2.57 2.08 -9.21
N ASN A 181 2.18 2.01 -7.95
CA ASN A 181 1.55 0.84 -7.36
C ASN A 181 0.30 1.28 -6.58
N LEU A 182 -0.87 0.81 -7.00
CA LEU A 182 -2.13 1.06 -6.31
C LEU A 182 -2.84 -0.26 -6.02
N ARG A 183 -3.03 -0.55 -4.74
CA ARG A 183 -3.84 -1.68 -4.27
C ARG A 183 -5.06 -1.17 -3.53
N MET A 184 -6.24 -1.51 -4.03
CA MET A 184 -7.54 -1.11 -3.48
C MET A 184 -8.55 -2.25 -3.56
N ASP A 185 -8.09 -3.50 -3.37
CA ASP A 185 -8.97 -4.66 -3.27
C ASP A 185 -9.97 -4.50 -2.12
N TRP A 186 -11.21 -4.96 -2.28
CA TRP A 186 -12.30 -4.80 -1.31
C TRP A 186 -12.72 -3.34 -1.02
N CYS A 187 -12.35 -2.36 -1.84
CA CYS A 187 -12.91 -1.02 -1.81
C CYS A 187 -14.27 -1.00 -2.54
N LEU A 188 -15.34 -1.38 -1.83
CA LEU A 188 -16.63 -1.71 -2.44
C LEU A 188 -17.36 -0.53 -3.10
N ASN A 189 -17.02 0.72 -2.75
CA ASN A 189 -17.64 1.92 -3.34
C ASN A 189 -16.82 2.52 -4.51
N VAL A 190 -15.80 1.80 -4.99
CA VAL A 190 -15.01 2.18 -6.17
C VAL A 190 -15.70 1.66 -7.43
N THR A 191 -15.85 2.53 -8.43
CA THR A 191 -16.49 2.22 -9.70
C THR A 191 -15.57 2.51 -10.89
N ASP A 192 -16.08 2.30 -12.10
CA ASP A 192 -15.44 2.68 -13.35
C ASP A 192 -14.95 4.14 -13.38
N SER A 193 -15.62 5.03 -12.64
CA SER A 193 -15.36 6.47 -12.70
C SER A 193 -13.96 6.83 -12.19
N SER A 194 -13.56 6.32 -11.02
CA SER A 194 -12.22 6.57 -10.49
C SER A 194 -11.16 5.72 -11.15
N LEU A 195 -11.48 4.45 -11.48
CA LEU A 195 -10.54 3.56 -12.14
C LEU A 195 -10.17 4.07 -13.55
N SER A 196 -11.15 4.56 -14.32
CA SER A 196 -10.89 5.20 -15.62
C SER A 196 -10.04 6.48 -15.46
N CYS A 197 -10.24 7.22 -14.37
CA CYS A 197 -9.41 8.39 -14.03
C CYS A 197 -7.95 7.98 -13.78
N VAL A 198 -7.72 7.00 -12.90
CA VAL A 198 -6.38 6.46 -12.59
C VAL A 198 -5.70 5.96 -13.87
N LEU A 199 -6.37 5.11 -14.65
CA LEU A 199 -5.79 4.51 -15.86
C LEU A 199 -5.46 5.54 -16.94
N SER A 200 -6.22 6.64 -17.03
CA SER A 200 -5.97 7.71 -18.01
C SER A 200 -4.89 8.71 -17.59
N GLN A 201 -4.75 8.97 -16.29
CA GLN A 201 -3.85 10.00 -15.76
C GLN A 201 -2.51 9.47 -15.27
N CYS A 202 -2.50 8.36 -14.52
CA CYS A 202 -1.30 7.79 -13.90
C CYS A 202 -0.51 6.99 -14.93
N ARG A 203 0.32 7.69 -15.71
CA ARG A 203 0.92 7.10 -16.91
C ARG A 203 1.98 6.03 -16.61
N ILE A 204 2.64 6.17 -15.47
CA ILE A 204 3.71 5.27 -15.01
C ILE A 204 3.21 4.18 -14.05
N LEU A 205 1.88 3.99 -13.96
CA LEU A 205 1.27 2.97 -13.13
C LEU A 205 1.73 1.58 -13.63
N ALA A 206 2.42 0.87 -12.76
CA ALA A 206 3.03 -0.44 -13.02
C ALA A 206 2.23 -1.59 -12.41
N ALA A 207 1.58 -1.37 -11.26
CA ALA A 207 0.78 -2.38 -10.60
C ALA A 207 -0.57 -1.82 -10.12
N LEU A 208 -1.63 -2.56 -10.43
CA LEU A 208 -2.99 -2.22 -10.04
C LEU A 208 -3.72 -3.46 -9.53
N ASP A 209 -4.22 -3.38 -8.31
CA ASP A 209 -5.04 -4.43 -7.70
C ASP A 209 -6.39 -3.84 -7.27
N ILE A 210 -7.45 -4.34 -7.89
CA ILE A 210 -8.85 -3.97 -7.67
C ILE A 210 -9.70 -5.19 -7.35
N GLY A 211 -9.10 -6.25 -6.79
CA GLY A 211 -9.82 -7.47 -6.47
C GLY A 211 -11.07 -7.21 -5.60
N CYS A 212 -12.17 -7.88 -5.87
CA CYS A 212 -13.44 -7.69 -5.16
C CYS A 212 -14.03 -6.26 -5.24
N CYS A 213 -13.62 -5.42 -6.20
CA CYS A 213 -14.35 -4.19 -6.51
C CYS A 213 -15.54 -4.53 -7.43
N GLU A 214 -16.64 -4.97 -6.82
CA GLU A 214 -17.79 -5.58 -7.53
C GLU A 214 -18.53 -4.63 -8.49
N GLU A 215 -18.40 -3.32 -8.30
CA GLU A 215 -19.01 -2.30 -9.14
C GLU A 215 -18.19 -1.92 -10.37
N VAL A 216 -16.97 -2.45 -10.51
CA VAL A 216 -16.12 -2.22 -11.67
C VAL A 216 -16.53 -3.11 -12.83
N THR A 217 -16.67 -2.50 -14.01
CA THR A 217 -17.02 -3.14 -15.29
C THR A 217 -15.91 -2.93 -16.32
N ASP A 218 -16.10 -3.49 -17.51
CA ASP A 218 -15.22 -3.26 -18.67
C ASP A 218 -15.04 -1.76 -18.99
N ALA A 219 -16.02 -0.91 -18.68
CA ALA A 219 -15.97 0.51 -19.00
C ALA A 219 -14.84 1.26 -18.29
N ALA A 220 -14.34 0.77 -17.15
CA ALA A 220 -13.17 1.32 -16.47
C ALA A 220 -11.93 1.39 -17.38
N PHE A 221 -11.69 0.33 -18.16
CA PHE A 221 -10.49 0.19 -18.99
C PHE A 221 -10.47 1.12 -20.21
N ARG A 222 -11.60 1.78 -20.54
CA ARG A 222 -11.62 2.87 -21.53
C ARG A 222 -10.69 4.03 -21.16
N GLY A 223 -10.30 4.15 -19.88
CA GLY A 223 -9.28 5.10 -19.45
C GLY A 223 -7.93 4.91 -20.16
N LEU A 224 -7.56 3.66 -20.45
CA LEU A 224 -6.32 3.32 -21.18
C LEU A 224 -6.37 3.82 -22.64
N LEU A 225 -7.52 3.67 -23.31
CA LEU A 225 -7.73 4.10 -24.69
C LEU A 225 -7.66 5.62 -24.88
N ARG A 226 -7.90 6.40 -23.82
CA ARG A 226 -7.86 7.88 -23.85
C ARG A 226 -6.44 8.46 -23.88
N ARG A 227 -5.41 7.62 -23.82
CA ARG A 227 -4.01 8.04 -23.70
C ARG A 227 -3.38 8.48 -25.03
N ASN A 228 -4.14 8.73 -26.10
CA ASN A 228 -3.66 9.30 -27.38
C ASN A 228 -2.33 8.70 -27.90
N GLY A 229 -2.19 7.37 -27.87
CA GLY A 229 -1.00 6.68 -28.38
C GLY A 229 0.14 6.45 -27.38
N PHE A 230 -0.01 6.85 -26.11
CA PHE A 230 0.91 6.43 -25.05
C PHE A 230 0.57 5.01 -24.58
N GLU A 231 1.51 4.08 -24.74
CA GLU A 231 1.39 2.73 -24.17
C GLU A 231 1.35 2.77 -22.64
N SER A 232 0.67 1.78 -22.06
CA SER A 232 0.60 1.60 -20.61
C SER A 232 1.87 0.92 -20.10
N GLU A 233 2.37 1.38 -18.95
CA GLU A 233 3.47 0.75 -18.21
C GLU A 233 2.99 -0.35 -17.25
N LEU A 234 1.71 -0.73 -17.35
CA LEU A 234 1.07 -1.67 -16.44
C LEU A 234 1.61 -3.08 -16.64
N LYS A 235 2.35 -3.55 -15.64
CA LYS A 235 2.94 -4.89 -15.56
C LYS A 235 2.07 -5.87 -14.80
N VAL A 236 1.38 -5.40 -13.76
CA VAL A 236 0.58 -6.24 -12.87
C VAL A 236 -0.84 -5.71 -12.83
N LEU A 237 -1.81 -6.54 -13.22
CA LEU A 237 -3.23 -6.25 -13.05
C LEU A 237 -3.89 -7.39 -12.27
N LYS A 238 -4.50 -7.07 -11.14
CA LYS A 238 -5.33 -8.00 -10.37
C LYS A 238 -6.77 -7.51 -10.36
N VAL A 239 -7.67 -8.34 -10.91
CA VAL A 239 -9.11 -8.10 -11.02
C VAL A 239 -9.90 -9.28 -10.47
N SER A 240 -9.31 -10.04 -9.54
CA SER A 240 -9.92 -11.25 -9.00
C SER A 240 -11.26 -10.96 -8.34
N ASN A 241 -12.25 -11.81 -8.57
CA ASN A 241 -13.60 -11.66 -8.02
C ASN A 241 -14.27 -10.32 -8.40
N CYS A 242 -14.05 -9.84 -9.63
CA CYS A 242 -14.78 -8.71 -10.20
C CYS A 242 -15.83 -9.24 -11.20
N PRO A 243 -17.07 -9.51 -10.77
CA PRO A 243 -18.05 -10.27 -11.55
C PRO A 243 -18.51 -9.58 -12.84
N LYS A 244 -18.41 -8.25 -12.91
CA LYS A 244 -18.86 -7.44 -14.06
C LYS A 244 -17.76 -7.19 -15.10
N ILE A 245 -16.54 -7.71 -14.88
CA ILE A 245 -15.45 -7.66 -15.86
C ILE A 245 -15.50 -8.91 -16.73
N SER A 246 -15.40 -8.72 -18.04
CA SER A 246 -15.46 -9.76 -19.05
C SER A 246 -14.16 -9.85 -19.87
N VAL A 247 -14.11 -10.83 -20.78
CA VAL A 247 -13.02 -10.94 -21.77
C VAL A 247 -12.86 -9.68 -22.63
N SER A 248 -13.93 -8.89 -22.82
CA SER A 248 -13.87 -7.62 -23.55
C SER A 248 -13.03 -6.58 -22.79
N GLY A 249 -13.23 -6.47 -21.48
CA GLY A 249 -12.41 -5.63 -20.60
C GLY A 249 -10.93 -6.00 -20.63
N ILE A 250 -10.63 -7.29 -20.54
CA ILE A 250 -9.26 -7.79 -20.64
C ILE A 250 -8.67 -7.51 -22.04
N GLY A 251 -9.46 -7.65 -23.11
CA GLY A 251 -9.04 -7.27 -24.46
C GLY A 251 -8.57 -5.82 -24.56
N MET A 252 -9.35 -4.87 -24.00
CA MET A 252 -8.95 -3.45 -23.95
C MET A 252 -7.63 -3.22 -23.22
N VAL A 253 -7.35 -3.98 -22.15
CA VAL A 253 -6.07 -3.89 -21.43
C VAL A 253 -4.92 -4.39 -22.31
N LEU A 254 -5.08 -5.53 -22.97
CA LEU A 254 -4.05 -6.12 -23.82
C LEU A 254 -3.72 -5.26 -25.05
N GLU A 255 -4.71 -4.57 -25.60
CA GLU A 255 -4.51 -3.60 -26.70
C GLU A 255 -3.61 -2.43 -26.29
N CYS A 256 -3.65 -2.03 -25.02
CA CYS A 256 -2.94 -0.85 -24.51
C CYS A 256 -1.67 -1.18 -23.71
N SER A 257 -1.50 -2.42 -23.27
CA SER A 257 -0.47 -2.81 -22.29
C SER A 257 0.34 -4.03 -22.76
N LYS A 258 1.30 -3.79 -23.65
CA LYS A 258 2.24 -4.83 -24.09
C LYS A 258 3.24 -5.25 -23.00
N SER A 259 3.37 -4.43 -21.96
CA SER A 259 4.25 -4.62 -20.81
C SER A 259 3.64 -5.52 -19.72
N LEU A 260 2.42 -6.05 -19.91
CA LEU A 260 1.74 -6.85 -18.90
C LEU A 260 2.49 -8.17 -18.65
N GLU A 261 2.90 -8.38 -17.40
CA GLU A 261 3.69 -9.53 -16.93
C GLU A 261 2.85 -10.46 -16.03
N TYR A 262 1.85 -9.94 -15.34
CA TYR A 262 0.97 -10.74 -14.48
C TYR A 262 -0.48 -10.23 -14.53
N LEU A 263 -1.41 -11.16 -14.76
CA LEU A 263 -2.85 -10.90 -14.76
C LEU A 263 -3.55 -11.90 -13.83
N ASP A 264 -4.25 -11.39 -12.81
CA ASP A 264 -5.09 -12.22 -11.93
C ASP A 264 -6.57 -11.98 -12.23
N VAL A 265 -7.23 -13.01 -12.77
CA VAL A 265 -8.66 -13.02 -13.11
C VAL A 265 -9.42 -14.11 -12.37
N ARG A 266 -8.85 -14.60 -11.25
CA ARG A 266 -9.49 -15.66 -10.46
C ARG A 266 -10.87 -15.25 -10.00
N SER A 267 -11.79 -16.19 -9.97
CA SER A 267 -13.17 -15.97 -9.53
C SER A 267 -13.94 -14.92 -10.35
N CYS A 268 -13.46 -14.56 -11.56
CA CYS A 268 -14.25 -13.80 -12.52
C CYS A 268 -15.10 -14.78 -13.35
N PRO A 269 -16.44 -14.78 -13.23
CA PRO A 269 -17.31 -15.79 -13.80
C PRO A 269 -17.27 -15.81 -15.34
N HIS A 270 -16.89 -14.70 -15.97
CA HIS A 270 -16.86 -14.54 -17.42
C HIS A 270 -15.45 -14.62 -18.02
N ILE A 271 -14.44 -14.96 -17.23
CA ILE A 271 -13.04 -15.00 -17.66
C ILE A 271 -12.45 -16.37 -17.34
N THR A 272 -12.41 -17.21 -18.36
CA THR A 272 -11.77 -18.52 -18.34
C THR A 272 -10.73 -18.58 -19.46
N LYS A 273 -9.80 -19.53 -19.38
CA LYS A 273 -8.86 -19.76 -20.49
C LYS A 273 -9.59 -19.97 -21.82
N ALA A 274 -10.62 -20.83 -21.82
CA ALA A 274 -11.41 -21.12 -23.01
C ALA A 274 -12.15 -19.89 -23.58
N SER A 275 -12.72 -19.03 -22.71
CA SER A 275 -13.40 -17.83 -23.17
C SER A 275 -12.43 -16.78 -23.73
N CYS A 276 -11.22 -16.67 -23.16
CA CYS A 276 -10.16 -15.84 -23.72
C CYS A 276 -9.70 -16.35 -25.11
N ASP A 277 -9.49 -17.67 -25.24
CA ASP A 277 -9.11 -18.30 -26.51
C ASP A 277 -10.18 -18.08 -27.59
N GLN A 278 -11.46 -18.26 -27.24
CA GLN A 278 -12.60 -18.01 -28.14
C GLN A 278 -12.73 -16.55 -28.58
N ALA A 279 -12.39 -15.61 -27.68
CA ALA A 279 -12.35 -14.18 -27.98
C ALA A 279 -11.10 -13.77 -28.77
N GLY A 280 -10.17 -14.70 -29.04
CA GLY A 280 -8.94 -14.44 -29.78
C GLY A 280 -7.91 -13.63 -29.01
N LEU A 281 -8.03 -13.53 -27.68
CA LEU A 281 -7.08 -12.77 -26.86
C LEU A 281 -5.70 -13.40 -26.92
N GLN A 282 -4.69 -12.59 -27.24
CA GLN A 282 -3.29 -13.00 -27.28
C GLN A 282 -2.56 -12.43 -26.08
N PHE A 283 -2.05 -13.31 -25.23
CA PHE A 283 -1.18 -12.93 -24.12
C PHE A 283 0.28 -13.06 -24.55
N SER A 284 1.13 -12.12 -24.14
CA SER A 284 2.58 -12.22 -24.29
C SER A 284 3.10 -13.49 -23.61
N GLU A 285 4.17 -14.09 -24.13
CA GLU A 285 4.82 -15.27 -23.54
C GLU A 285 5.35 -14.99 -22.12
N PHE A 286 5.60 -13.72 -21.80
CA PHE A 286 6.04 -13.28 -20.48
C PHE A 286 4.87 -12.98 -19.52
N CYS A 287 3.63 -12.97 -20.02
CA CYS A 287 2.44 -12.67 -19.21
C CYS A 287 1.90 -13.93 -18.54
N LYS A 288 2.02 -14.00 -17.22
CA LYS A 288 1.44 -15.09 -16.40
C LYS A 288 -0.01 -14.75 -16.06
N VAL A 289 -0.95 -15.57 -16.53
CA VAL A 289 -2.39 -15.39 -16.25
C VAL A 289 -2.87 -16.39 -15.20
N ASN A 290 -3.36 -15.89 -14.08
CA ASN A 290 -3.92 -16.68 -12.99
C ASN A 290 -5.44 -16.79 -13.12
N PHE A 291 -5.91 -17.93 -13.61
CA PHE A 291 -7.35 -18.23 -13.73
C PHE A 291 -7.90 -18.96 -12.49
N THR A 292 -7.08 -19.73 -11.76
CA THR A 292 -7.58 -20.76 -10.82
C THR A 292 -7.01 -20.71 -9.40
N GLY A 293 -6.02 -19.88 -9.10
CA GLY A 293 -5.42 -19.82 -7.74
C GLY A 293 -4.08 -20.49 -7.57
N ASN A 294 -3.57 -21.14 -8.62
CA ASN A 294 -2.39 -22.00 -8.51
C ASN A 294 -1.05 -21.27 -8.72
N LEU A 295 -1.09 -19.99 -9.07
CA LEU A 295 0.11 -19.16 -9.19
C LEU A 295 0.33 -18.39 -7.88
N SER A 296 1.55 -18.43 -7.37
CA SER A 296 1.99 -17.56 -6.27
C SER A 296 1.91 -16.11 -6.73
N GLU A 297 1.32 -15.25 -5.89
CA GLU A 297 1.30 -13.83 -6.15
C GLU A 297 2.74 -13.29 -6.19
N PRO A 298 3.10 -12.43 -7.15
CA PRO A 298 4.39 -11.77 -7.08
C PRO A 298 4.35 -10.77 -5.92
N ASP A 299 4.98 -11.14 -4.79
CA ASP A 299 5.08 -10.32 -3.58
C ASP A 299 5.83 -8.99 -3.82
N GLU A 300 6.55 -8.86 -4.94
CA GLU A 300 7.38 -7.68 -5.25
C GLU A 300 6.59 -6.42 -5.67
N PHE A 301 5.30 -6.54 -6.01
CA PHE A 301 4.55 -5.43 -6.65
C PHE A 301 3.40 -4.82 -5.83
N LEU A 302 3.07 -5.33 -4.63
CA LEU A 302 1.96 -4.80 -3.80
C LEU A 302 2.25 -4.85 -2.29
#